data_AF-A0A5A8DIH1-F1
#
_entry.id   AF-A0A5A8DIH1-F1
#
_cell.length_a   1.000
_cell.length_b   1.000
_cell.length_c   1.000
_cell.angle_alpha   90.00
_cell.angle_beta   90.00
_cell.angle_gamma   90.00
#
_symmetry.space_group_name_H-M   'P 1'
#
loop_
_entity.id
_entity.type
_entity.pdbx_description
1 polymer ?
#
loop_
_entity_poly.entity_id
_entity_poly.type
_entity_poly.pdbx_seq_one_letter_code
_entity_poly.pdbx_strand_id
1 'polypeptide(L)'
;MGHACSKGGEVKPEPPLVAAGSGTAGGAATASSKPRPAEVIRDDPEEAWKWLMEGNRQYIEGQNTRGPRRTTTEVRDRLTRGQNPIATVLTCSDSRISPSLAFACGPGDLFVVRNAGNVLTDGAIASIEYGCAHAGSPILLILGHQSCGAVTAAVGHIVDKETGLPEHSCIPTILDKMRATIQPTIDSAPEDVDRTELIDMAVRQHARATLANVLKECAVVRKLVEEGHVRVYCGYYALGTGLVTVLDP
;
A
#
# COMPACT_ATOMS: atom_id res chain seq x y z
N MET A 1 -32.84 42.36 21.85
CA MET A 1 -31.40 42.22 22.17
C MET A 1 -30.76 41.45 21.03
N GLY A 2 -29.99 42.16 20.20
CA GLY A 2 -29.50 41.67 18.91
C GLY A 2 -28.35 40.67 19.03
N HIS A 3 -28.36 39.68 18.15
CA HIS A 3 -27.26 38.75 17.90
C HIS A 3 -26.12 39.50 17.19
N ALA A 4 -24.91 39.47 17.76
CA ALA A 4 -23.71 39.99 17.13
C ALA A 4 -23.07 38.91 16.26
N CYS A 5 -23.02 39.21 14.97
CA CYS A 5 -22.36 38.46 13.90
C CYS A 5 -20.84 38.69 13.92
N SER A 6 -20.12 37.65 13.47
CA SER A 6 -18.71 37.49 13.07
C SER A 6 -17.74 38.70 13.07
N LYS A 7 -16.49 38.42 13.47
CA LYS A 7 -15.32 39.12 12.94
C LYS A 7 -14.40 38.10 12.27
N GLY A 8 -14.22 38.28 10.96
CA GLY A 8 -13.34 37.48 10.11
C GLY A 8 -11.86 37.74 10.41
N GLY A 9 -11.07 36.68 10.31
CA GLY A 9 -9.62 36.76 10.17
C GLY A 9 -9.26 36.90 8.70
N GLU A 10 -8.41 37.88 8.40
CA GLU A 10 -7.88 38.17 7.07
C GLU A 10 -7.07 36.99 6.52
N VAL A 11 -7.42 36.52 5.32
CA VAL A 11 -6.60 35.60 4.53
C VAL A 11 -5.63 36.45 3.70
N LYS A 12 -4.32 36.24 3.91
CA LYS A 12 -3.27 36.88 3.11
C LYS A 12 -3.19 36.23 1.71
N PRO A 13 -2.90 37.00 0.65
CA PRO A 13 -2.88 36.50 -0.73
C PRO A 13 -1.65 35.62 -1.01
N GLU A 14 -1.86 34.55 -1.78
CA GLU A 14 -0.80 33.69 -2.32
C GLU A 14 0.00 34.40 -3.43
N PRO A 15 1.30 34.09 -3.60
CA PRO A 15 2.10 34.62 -4.70
C PRO A 15 1.80 33.89 -6.03
N PRO A 16 2.03 34.54 -7.19
CA PRO A 16 1.62 34.02 -8.49
C PRO A 16 2.45 32.83 -8.98
N LEU A 17 1.80 31.92 -9.71
CA LEU A 17 2.43 30.84 -10.47
C LEU A 17 3.41 31.41 -11.51
N VAL A 18 4.66 30.96 -11.45
CA VAL A 18 5.65 31.19 -12.50
C VAL A 18 5.63 30.01 -13.48
N ALA A 19 5.58 30.33 -14.77
CA ALA A 19 5.42 29.42 -15.89
C ALA A 19 6.60 28.45 -16.10
N ALA A 20 6.27 27.31 -16.70
CA ALA A 20 7.17 26.20 -17.03
C ALA A 20 8.26 26.59 -18.04
N GLY A 21 9.50 26.21 -17.73
CA GLY A 21 10.61 26.14 -18.68
C GLY A 21 10.84 24.70 -19.13
N SER A 22 10.91 24.51 -20.45
CA SER A 22 11.27 23.26 -21.11
C SER A 22 12.76 22.94 -20.93
N GLY A 23 13.05 21.74 -20.42
CA GLY A 23 14.42 21.24 -20.29
C GLY A 23 14.43 19.72 -20.30
N THR A 24 14.93 19.15 -21.40
CA THR A 24 15.23 17.72 -21.54
C THR A 24 16.53 17.39 -20.80
N ALA A 25 16.48 16.48 -19.82
CA ALA A 25 17.63 15.68 -19.41
C ALA A 25 17.16 14.49 -18.57
N GLY A 26 17.54 13.28 -18.97
CA GLY A 26 17.41 12.08 -18.14
C GLY A 26 18.25 12.26 -16.88
N GLY A 27 17.59 12.34 -15.73
CA GLY A 27 18.22 12.35 -14.42
C GLY A 27 17.88 11.04 -13.72
N ALA A 28 18.90 10.25 -13.40
CA ALA A 28 18.77 9.21 -12.39
C ALA A 28 18.18 9.85 -11.13
N ALA A 29 17.15 9.22 -10.55
CA ALA A 29 16.49 9.69 -9.34
C ALA A 29 17.53 9.81 -8.22
N THR A 30 18.01 11.02 -7.96
CA THR A 30 18.85 11.32 -6.82
C THR A 30 17.97 11.25 -5.57
N ALA A 31 18.27 10.30 -4.68
CA ALA A 31 17.64 10.19 -3.37
C ALA A 31 17.65 11.56 -2.67
N SER A 32 16.52 11.93 -2.08
CA SER A 32 16.31 13.21 -1.41
C SER A 32 17.28 13.38 -0.24
N SER A 33 18.11 14.43 -0.25
CA SER A 33 19.09 14.74 0.79
C SER A 33 18.48 15.39 2.05
N LYS A 34 17.16 15.26 2.28
CA LYS A 34 16.50 15.86 3.44
C LYS A 34 16.81 15.05 4.71
N PRO A 35 17.02 15.72 5.87
CA PRO A 35 17.37 15.04 7.11
C PRO A 35 16.27 14.06 7.52
N ARG A 36 16.61 12.76 7.56
CA ARG A 36 15.74 11.68 8.02
C ARG A 36 15.41 11.91 9.50
N PRO A 37 14.14 12.02 9.90
CA PRO A 37 13.82 12.20 11.30
C PRO A 37 14.19 10.95 12.10
N ALA A 38 15.25 11.04 12.90
CA ALA A 38 15.80 9.93 13.66
C ALA A 38 14.79 9.37 14.67
N GLU A 39 14.33 8.13 14.45
CA GLU A 39 14.73 6.91 15.19
C GLU A 39 14.27 5.72 14.35
N VAL A 40 15.16 4.74 14.16
CA VAL A 40 15.08 3.61 13.22
C VAL A 40 15.59 3.92 11.81
N ILE A 41 16.92 4.08 11.71
CA ILE A 41 17.62 3.67 10.50
C ILE A 41 17.72 2.15 10.60
N ARG A 42 16.89 1.43 9.84
CA ARG A 42 17.18 0.04 9.49
C ARG A 42 17.42 0.04 7.99
N ASP A 43 18.61 0.49 7.61
CA ASP A 43 19.07 0.40 6.22
C ASP A 43 19.24 -1.08 5.81
N ASP A 44 19.19 -2.02 6.77
CA ASP A 44 19.05 -3.45 6.51
C ASP A 44 17.57 -3.86 6.34
N PRO A 45 17.15 -4.26 5.12
CA PRO A 45 15.80 -4.75 4.86
C PRO A 45 15.38 -5.96 5.71
N GLU A 46 16.32 -6.82 6.14
CA GLU A 46 15.98 -8.01 6.93
C GLU A 46 15.60 -7.64 8.37
N GLU A 47 16.37 -6.76 9.01
CA GLU A 47 16.02 -6.21 10.32
C GLU A 47 14.71 -5.40 10.27
N ALA A 48 14.53 -4.64 9.19
CA ALA A 48 13.30 -3.92 8.93
C ALA A 48 12.09 -4.86 8.87
N TRP A 49 12.24 -6.01 8.19
CA TRP A 49 11.17 -7.00 8.05
C TRP A 49 10.85 -7.69 9.37
N LYS A 50 11.89 -8.13 10.11
CA LYS A 50 11.74 -8.71 11.45
C LYS A 50 10.98 -7.77 12.39
N TRP A 51 11.32 -6.48 12.35
CA TRP A 51 10.62 -5.49 13.17
C TRP A 51 9.15 -5.30 12.78
N LEU A 52 8.85 -5.32 11.48
CA LEU A 52 7.49 -5.18 10.97
C LEU A 52 6.63 -6.38 11.42
N MET A 53 7.14 -7.60 11.27
CA MET A 53 6.45 -8.83 11.68
C MET A 53 6.30 -8.96 13.20
N GLU A 54 7.28 -8.49 13.98
CA GLU A 54 7.13 -8.35 15.43
C GLU A 54 5.98 -7.39 15.80
N GLY A 55 5.75 -6.35 14.99
CA GLY A 55 4.59 -5.47 15.15
C GLY A 55 3.26 -6.20 14.89
N ASN A 56 3.21 -7.10 13.90
CA ASN A 56 2.04 -7.94 13.65
C ASN A 56 1.78 -8.93 14.78
N ARG A 57 2.82 -9.56 15.32
CA ARG A 57 2.71 -10.41 16.52
C ARG A 57 2.09 -9.65 17.69
N GLN A 58 2.59 -8.44 17.97
CA GLN A 58 2.04 -7.58 19.03
C GLN A 58 0.58 -7.20 18.80
N TYR A 59 0.19 -6.92 17.55
CA TYR A 59 -1.20 -6.62 17.19
C TYR A 59 -2.12 -7.81 17.49
N ILE A 60 -1.73 -9.03 17.11
CA ILE A 60 -2.49 -10.26 17.37
C ILE A 60 -2.65 -10.51 18.88
N GLU A 61 -1.61 -10.21 19.66
CA GLU A 61 -1.61 -10.37 21.12
C GLU A 61 -2.36 -9.25 21.88
N GLY A 62 -2.91 -8.26 21.16
CA GLY A 62 -3.57 -7.09 21.77
C GLY A 62 -2.60 -6.16 22.52
N GLN A 63 -1.30 -6.29 22.27
CA GLN A 63 -0.24 -5.51 22.92
C GLN A 63 0.10 -4.28 22.08
N ASN A 64 -0.53 -3.14 22.35
CA ASN A 64 -0.17 -1.91 21.65
C ASN A 64 1.00 -1.18 22.33
N THR A 65 2.18 -1.81 22.40
CA THR A 65 3.33 -1.23 23.09
C THR A 65 4.05 -0.15 22.28
N ARG A 66 3.84 -0.13 20.95
CA ARG A 66 4.46 0.82 20.01
C ARG A 66 3.59 2.05 19.68
N GLY A 67 2.27 1.89 19.61
CA GLY A 67 1.33 2.94 19.17
C GLY A 67 1.29 4.19 20.07
N PRO A 68 1.20 4.08 21.41
CA PRO A 68 1.09 5.26 22.29
C PRO A 68 2.34 6.15 22.32
N ARG A 69 3.53 5.56 22.10
CA ARG A 69 4.80 6.31 22.12
C ARG A 69 5.03 7.11 20.82
N ARG A 70 4.19 6.93 19.80
CA ARG A 70 4.40 7.49 18.45
C ARG A 70 3.37 8.53 18.02
N THR A 71 2.37 8.83 18.85
CA THR A 71 1.33 9.84 18.55
C THR A 71 1.52 11.16 19.32
N THR A 72 2.70 11.37 19.91
CA THR A 72 3.01 12.60 20.67
C THR A 72 3.18 13.80 19.74
N THR A 73 3.04 15.01 20.29
CA THR A 73 3.30 16.26 19.56
C THR A 73 4.73 16.30 19.03
N GLU A 74 5.71 15.84 19.82
CA GLU A 74 7.12 15.77 19.42
C GLU A 74 7.34 14.93 18.15
N VAL A 75 6.66 13.79 18.04
CA VAL A 75 6.74 12.95 16.82
C VAL A 75 6.15 13.69 15.62
N ARG A 76 4.99 14.35 15.79
CA ARG A 76 4.39 15.14 14.71
C ARG A 76 5.27 16.30 14.28
N ASP A 77 5.83 17.05 15.23
CA ASP A 77 6.71 18.18 14.97
C ASP A 77 7.98 17.74 14.23
N ARG A 78 8.51 16.57 14.59
CA ARG A 78 9.65 15.98 13.89
C ARG A 78 9.32 15.60 12.44
N LEU A 79 8.15 15.03 12.18
CA LEU A 79 7.72 14.63 10.83
C LEU A 79 7.47 15.80 9.89
N THR A 80 7.34 17.03 10.39
CA THR A 80 7.30 18.23 9.54
C THR A 80 8.59 18.45 8.73
N ARG A 81 9.71 17.85 9.17
CA ARG A 81 11.02 17.98 8.52
C ARG A 81 11.30 16.90 7.47
N GLY A 82 10.50 15.84 7.42
CA GLY A 82 10.67 14.73 6.47
C GLY A 82 10.07 13.41 6.96
N GLN A 83 10.29 12.35 6.16
CA GLN A 83 9.87 10.99 6.47
C GLN A 83 10.96 9.99 6.07
N ASN A 84 10.98 8.83 6.71
CA ASN A 84 11.86 7.70 6.39
C ASN A 84 11.13 6.39 6.72
N PRO A 85 10.11 6.01 5.92
CA PRO A 85 9.30 4.84 6.19
C PRO A 85 10.10 3.55 6.07
N ILE A 86 9.79 2.56 6.91
CA ILE A 86 10.45 1.25 6.91
C ILE A 86 9.92 0.33 5.81
N ALA A 87 8.71 0.59 5.32
CA ALA A 87 8.11 -0.17 4.22
C ALA A 87 7.18 0.71 3.39
N THR A 88 7.21 0.50 2.08
CA THR A 88 6.12 0.82 1.17
C THR A 88 5.16 -0.36 1.12
N VAL A 89 3.88 -0.10 1.35
CA VAL A 89 2.83 -1.13 1.41
C VAL A 89 1.73 -0.79 0.41
N LEU A 90 1.49 -1.68 -0.56
CA LEU A 90 0.26 -1.66 -1.36
C LEU A 90 -0.74 -2.64 -0.75
N THR A 91 -1.91 -2.16 -0.35
CA THR A 91 -2.98 -3.01 0.20
C THR A 91 -4.38 -2.53 -0.19
N CYS A 92 -5.39 -3.32 0.14
CA CYS A 92 -6.77 -3.03 -0.18
C CYS A 92 -7.30 -1.81 0.60
N SER A 93 -8.23 -1.03 0.04
CA SER A 93 -9.00 0.02 0.73
C SER A 93 -10.03 -0.50 1.74
N ASP A 94 -10.15 -1.83 1.91
CA ASP A 94 -11.10 -2.45 2.83
C ASP A 94 -10.96 -1.88 4.26
N SER A 95 -12.08 -1.43 4.83
CA SER A 95 -12.08 -0.73 6.12
C SER A 95 -11.65 -1.59 7.31
N ARG A 96 -11.63 -2.92 7.15
CA ARG A 96 -11.26 -3.89 8.19
C ARG A 96 -9.75 -4.14 8.26
N ILE A 97 -9.00 -3.70 7.25
CA ILE A 97 -7.54 -3.77 7.25
C ILE A 97 -6.96 -2.36 7.35
N SER A 98 -6.28 -2.08 8.45
CA SER A 98 -5.43 -0.89 8.59
C SER A 98 -3.99 -1.37 8.70
N PRO A 99 -3.13 -1.16 7.68
CA PRO A 99 -1.76 -1.66 7.73
C PRO A 99 -0.98 -1.10 8.92
N SER A 100 -1.22 0.16 9.30
CA SER A 100 -0.59 0.75 10.49
C SER A 100 -0.98 0.03 11.78
N LEU A 101 -2.26 -0.35 11.93
CA LEU A 101 -2.69 -1.12 13.10
C LEU A 101 -2.16 -2.56 13.05
N ALA A 102 -2.31 -3.22 11.90
CA ALA A 102 -1.92 -4.61 11.70
C ALA A 102 -0.43 -4.86 11.96
N PHE A 103 0.43 -3.84 11.82
CA PHE A 103 1.86 -3.92 12.11
C PHE A 103 2.31 -3.08 13.31
N ALA A 104 1.38 -2.62 14.16
CA ALA A 104 1.67 -1.77 15.32
C ALA A 104 2.59 -0.56 14.99
N CYS A 105 2.36 0.04 13.81
CA CYS A 105 3.11 1.16 13.25
C CYS A 105 2.42 2.51 13.54
N GLY A 106 3.22 3.55 13.68
CA GLY A 106 2.76 4.93 13.88
C GLY A 106 2.96 5.83 12.64
N PRO A 107 2.68 7.13 12.76
CA PRO A 107 2.98 8.10 11.70
C PRO A 107 4.45 8.07 11.29
N GLY A 108 4.70 8.03 9.98
CA GLY A 108 6.05 8.03 9.39
C GLY A 108 6.68 6.63 9.23
N ASP A 109 6.09 5.58 9.79
CA ASP A 109 6.64 4.21 9.66
C ASP A 109 6.35 3.56 8.32
N LEU A 110 5.15 3.75 7.77
CA LEU A 110 4.73 3.12 6.52
C LEU A 110 4.43 4.18 5.46
N PHE A 111 4.89 3.91 4.24
CA PHE A 111 4.41 4.58 3.04
C PHE A 111 3.27 3.74 2.45
N VAL A 112 2.02 4.19 2.62
CA VAL A 112 0.85 3.35 2.38
C VAL A 112 0.14 3.76 1.10
N VAL A 113 -0.02 2.81 0.17
CA VAL A 113 -0.82 2.94 -1.04
C VAL A 113 -2.05 2.03 -0.88
N ARG A 114 -3.26 2.58 -1.04
CA ARG A 114 -4.50 1.82 -0.92
C ARG A 114 -5.47 2.10 -2.05
N ASN A 115 -5.98 1.03 -2.64
CA ASN A 115 -7.12 1.05 -3.55
C ASN A 115 -7.94 -0.24 -3.37
N ALA A 116 -9.16 -0.29 -3.90
CA ALA A 116 -10.00 -1.48 -3.73
C ALA A 116 -9.33 -2.70 -4.38
N GLY A 117 -8.98 -3.67 -3.53
CA GLY A 117 -8.32 -4.91 -3.89
C GLY A 117 -6.88 -4.80 -4.33
N ASN A 118 -6.12 -3.79 -3.89
CA ASN A 118 -4.66 -3.69 -4.10
C ASN A 118 -4.22 -3.84 -5.56
N VAL A 119 -5.02 -3.30 -6.48
CA VAL A 119 -4.78 -3.34 -7.91
C VAL A 119 -3.63 -2.42 -8.30
N LEU A 120 -2.81 -2.86 -9.26
CA LEU A 120 -1.73 -2.05 -9.80
C LEU A 120 -2.25 -1.04 -10.84
N THR A 121 -2.62 0.15 -10.36
CA THR A 121 -2.93 1.31 -11.22
C THR A 121 -1.66 2.12 -11.48
N ASP A 122 -1.69 3.00 -12.48
CA ASP A 122 -0.56 3.89 -12.79
C ASP A 122 -0.17 4.76 -11.59
N GLY A 123 -1.18 5.26 -10.87
CA GLY A 123 -0.99 5.98 -9.61
C GLY A 123 -0.39 5.10 -8.51
N ALA A 124 -0.73 3.81 -8.44
CA ALA A 124 -0.12 2.88 -7.50
C ALA A 124 1.35 2.60 -7.84
N ILE A 125 1.69 2.40 -9.13
CA ILE A 125 3.08 2.21 -9.58
C ILE A 125 3.92 3.43 -9.22
N ALA A 126 3.46 4.63 -9.58
CA ALA A 126 4.17 5.87 -9.30
C ALA A 126 4.35 6.10 -7.79
N SER A 127 3.34 5.77 -6.99
CA SER A 127 3.41 5.87 -5.52
C SER A 127 4.39 4.86 -4.93
N ILE A 128 4.42 3.63 -5.45
CA ILE A 128 5.38 2.59 -5.02
C ILE A 128 6.81 3.03 -5.35
N GLU A 129 7.06 3.52 -6.56
CA GLU A 129 8.36 4.04 -6.96
C GLU A 129 8.79 5.18 -6.04
N TYR A 130 7.91 6.14 -5.77
CA TYR A 130 8.20 7.23 -4.85
C TYR A 130 8.54 6.72 -3.45
N GLY A 131 7.76 5.78 -2.91
CA GLY A 131 7.99 5.20 -1.60
C GLY A 131 9.34 4.46 -1.49
N CYS A 132 9.70 3.68 -2.51
CA CYS A 132 10.94 2.91 -2.55
C CYS A 132 12.15 3.81 -2.83
N ALA A 133 12.11 4.59 -3.90
CA ALA A 133 13.26 5.35 -4.41
C ALA A 133 13.44 6.73 -3.77
N HIS A 134 12.34 7.45 -3.51
CA HIS A 134 12.42 8.82 -3.00
C HIS A 134 12.27 8.91 -1.49
N ALA A 135 11.27 8.24 -0.92
CA ALA A 135 11.08 8.18 0.53
C ALA A 135 12.08 7.22 1.19
N GLY A 136 12.68 6.31 0.42
CA GLY A 136 13.81 5.48 0.86
C GLY A 136 13.41 4.25 1.68
N SER A 137 12.21 3.72 1.47
CA SER A 137 11.80 2.53 2.22
C SER A 137 12.54 1.27 1.74
N PRO A 138 13.17 0.50 2.65
CA PRO A 138 13.93 -0.70 2.32
C PRO A 138 13.06 -1.93 2.03
N ILE A 139 11.74 -1.83 2.21
CA ILE A 139 10.79 -2.92 2.01
C ILE A 139 9.67 -2.47 1.08
N LEU A 140 9.33 -3.32 0.12
CA LEU A 140 8.06 -3.28 -0.60
C LEU A 140 7.20 -4.48 -0.20
N LEU A 141 6.02 -4.23 0.34
CA LEU A 141 5.05 -5.27 0.69
C LEU A 141 3.77 -5.11 -0.14
N ILE A 142 3.38 -6.16 -0.87
CA ILE A 142 2.04 -6.30 -1.45
C ILE A 142 1.21 -7.14 -0.49
N LEU A 143 0.14 -6.57 0.06
CA LEU A 143 -0.67 -7.20 1.10
C LEU A 143 -2.11 -7.40 0.64
N GLY A 144 -2.43 -8.64 0.25
CA GLY A 144 -3.80 -9.10 0.08
C GLY A 144 -4.46 -9.45 1.42
N HIS A 145 -5.77 -9.71 1.42
CA HIS A 145 -6.47 -10.07 2.65
C HIS A 145 -7.66 -11.00 2.42
N GLN A 146 -8.00 -11.76 3.46
CA GLN A 146 -9.15 -12.64 3.51
C GLN A 146 -10.45 -11.92 3.12
N SER A 147 -11.31 -12.60 2.37
CA SER A 147 -12.65 -12.12 2.01
C SER A 147 -12.65 -10.72 1.38
N CYS A 148 -11.75 -10.48 0.42
CA CYS A 148 -11.64 -9.23 -0.32
C CYS A 148 -12.82 -9.04 -1.29
N GLY A 149 -13.66 -8.05 -1.04
CA GLY A 149 -14.87 -7.80 -1.85
C GLY A 149 -14.59 -7.51 -3.32
N ALA A 150 -13.48 -6.85 -3.65
CA ALA A 150 -13.11 -6.58 -5.04
C ALA A 150 -12.73 -7.86 -5.80
N VAL A 151 -11.96 -8.75 -5.16
CA VAL A 151 -11.62 -10.07 -5.74
C VAL A 151 -12.87 -10.95 -5.84
N THR A 152 -13.72 -10.96 -4.81
CA THR A 152 -15.02 -11.66 -4.84
C THR A 152 -15.87 -11.20 -6.03
N ALA A 153 -16.01 -9.89 -6.24
CA ALA A 153 -16.76 -9.34 -7.37
C ALA A 153 -16.13 -9.74 -8.71
N ALA A 154 -14.79 -9.73 -8.82
CA ALA A 154 -14.10 -10.12 -10.03
C ALA A 154 -14.26 -11.61 -10.36
N VAL A 155 -14.22 -12.50 -9.35
CA VAL A 155 -14.54 -13.92 -9.51
C VAL A 155 -15.98 -14.10 -9.99
N GLY A 156 -16.96 -13.40 -9.39
CA GLY A 156 -18.36 -13.44 -9.85
C GLY A 156 -18.55 -12.98 -11.31
N HIS A 157 -17.86 -11.91 -11.72
CA HIS A 157 -17.91 -11.42 -13.11
C HIS A 157 -17.24 -12.38 -14.12
N ILE A 158 -16.29 -13.20 -13.68
CA ILE A 158 -15.62 -14.18 -14.56
C ILE A 158 -16.41 -15.47 -14.63
N VAL A 159 -16.77 -16.05 -13.49
CA VAL A 159 -17.37 -17.37 -13.38
C VAL A 159 -18.87 -17.33 -13.69
N ASP A 160 -19.58 -16.41 -13.05
CA ASP A 160 -21.05 -16.36 -13.11
C ASP A 160 -21.56 -15.38 -14.18
N LYS A 161 -20.64 -14.65 -14.82
CA LYS A 161 -20.94 -13.58 -15.79
C LYS A 161 -21.90 -12.53 -15.21
N GLU A 162 -21.79 -12.25 -13.92
CA GLU A 162 -22.56 -11.18 -13.28
C GLU A 162 -22.22 -9.84 -13.94
N THR A 163 -23.24 -9.08 -14.35
CA THR A 163 -23.07 -7.75 -14.97
C THR A 163 -23.87 -6.67 -14.25
N GLY A 164 -24.33 -6.91 -13.02
CA GLY A 164 -25.30 -6.09 -12.28
C GLY A 164 -24.79 -4.73 -11.79
N LEU A 165 -23.79 -4.15 -12.45
CA LEU A 165 -23.28 -2.83 -12.14
C LEU A 165 -24.19 -1.75 -12.74
N PRO A 166 -24.44 -0.63 -12.01
CA PRO A 166 -25.19 0.49 -12.56
C PRO A 166 -24.58 1.04 -13.85
N GLU A 167 -25.41 1.66 -14.69
CA GLU A 167 -24.94 2.44 -15.83
C GLU A 167 -23.94 3.52 -15.36
N HIS A 168 -22.85 3.69 -16.10
CA HIS A 168 -21.73 4.58 -15.76
C HIS A 168 -20.94 4.21 -14.48
N SER A 169 -21.01 2.97 -14.01
CA SER A 169 -20.15 2.49 -12.93
C SER A 169 -18.66 2.59 -13.28
N CYS A 170 -17.84 3.06 -12.33
CA CYS A 170 -16.37 3.08 -12.45
C CYS A 170 -15.69 1.80 -11.96
N ILE A 171 -16.44 0.87 -11.36
CA ILE A 171 -15.93 -0.42 -10.85
C ILE A 171 -15.30 -1.30 -11.95
N PRO A 172 -15.80 -1.33 -13.22
CA PRO A 172 -15.21 -2.16 -14.27
C PRO A 172 -13.71 -1.96 -14.45
N THR A 173 -13.20 -0.73 -14.29
CA THR A 173 -11.76 -0.43 -14.36
C THR A 173 -10.92 -1.27 -13.38
N ILE A 174 -11.45 -1.56 -12.19
CA ILE A 174 -10.80 -2.40 -11.17
C ILE A 174 -10.93 -3.87 -11.57
N LEU A 175 -12.12 -4.29 -11.99
CA LEU A 175 -12.39 -5.68 -12.37
C LEU A 175 -11.56 -6.12 -13.58
N ASP A 176 -11.40 -5.26 -14.58
CA ASP A 176 -10.62 -5.55 -15.79
C ASP A 176 -9.13 -5.73 -15.47
N LYS A 177 -8.56 -4.86 -14.62
CA LYS A 177 -7.18 -5.02 -14.14
C LYS A 177 -7.01 -6.29 -13.29
N MET A 178 -8.00 -6.63 -12.47
CA MET A 178 -7.96 -7.88 -11.68
C MET A 178 -8.08 -9.12 -12.55
N ARG A 179 -8.90 -9.09 -13.61
CA ARG A 179 -9.15 -10.25 -14.48
C ARG A 179 -7.84 -10.89 -14.95
N ALA A 180 -6.89 -10.09 -15.43
CA ALA A 180 -5.60 -10.59 -15.90
C ALA A 180 -4.79 -11.35 -14.83
N THR A 181 -4.97 -11.02 -13.55
CA THR A 181 -4.23 -11.62 -12.44
C THR A 181 -4.96 -12.79 -11.76
N ILE A 182 -6.27 -12.90 -11.90
CA ILE A 182 -7.08 -13.94 -11.24
C ILE A 182 -7.58 -15.01 -12.20
N GLN A 183 -7.72 -14.70 -13.50
CA GLN A 183 -8.18 -15.66 -14.50
C GLN A 183 -7.33 -16.94 -14.52
N PRO A 184 -5.98 -16.89 -14.44
CA PRO A 184 -5.18 -18.11 -14.38
C PRO A 184 -5.52 -19.01 -13.19
N THR A 185 -5.83 -18.45 -12.02
CA THR A 185 -6.27 -19.22 -10.86
C THR A 185 -7.59 -19.91 -11.13
N ILE A 186 -8.56 -19.18 -11.70
CA ILE A 186 -9.89 -19.71 -12.01
C ILE A 186 -9.79 -20.85 -13.02
N ASP A 187 -9.01 -20.67 -14.08
CA ASP A 187 -8.84 -21.68 -15.14
C ASP A 187 -8.14 -22.96 -14.64
N SER A 188 -7.29 -22.83 -13.61
CA SER A 188 -6.52 -23.94 -13.03
C SER A 188 -7.17 -24.59 -11.79
N ALA A 189 -8.27 -24.01 -11.29
CA ALA A 189 -8.91 -24.48 -10.07
C ALA A 189 -9.63 -25.82 -10.30
N PRO A 190 -9.71 -26.70 -9.28
CA PRO A 190 -10.53 -27.91 -9.34
C PRO A 190 -11.99 -27.57 -9.69
N GLU A 191 -12.64 -28.42 -10.48
CA GLU A 191 -14.04 -28.20 -10.88
C GLU A 191 -15.02 -28.14 -9.70
N ASP A 192 -14.69 -28.83 -8.60
CA ASP A 192 -15.51 -28.96 -7.39
C ASP A 192 -15.07 -28.05 -6.23
N VAL A 193 -14.15 -27.10 -6.49
CA VAL A 193 -13.67 -26.16 -5.47
C VAL A 193 -14.82 -25.33 -4.88
N ASP A 194 -14.83 -25.18 -3.55
CA ASP A 194 -15.80 -24.30 -2.91
C ASP A 194 -15.56 -22.84 -3.34
N ARG A 195 -16.65 -22.06 -3.47
CA ARG A 195 -16.57 -20.66 -3.89
C ARG A 195 -15.68 -19.82 -2.98
N THR A 196 -15.72 -20.06 -1.67
CA THR A 196 -14.91 -19.34 -0.69
C THR A 196 -13.44 -19.67 -0.84
N GLU A 197 -13.12 -20.94 -1.09
CA GLU A 197 -11.75 -21.41 -1.34
C GLU A 197 -11.20 -20.84 -2.65
N LEU A 198 -12.00 -20.85 -3.73
CA LEU A 198 -11.62 -20.23 -5.01
C LEU A 198 -11.30 -18.74 -4.85
N ILE A 199 -12.11 -18.00 -4.07
CA ILE A 199 -11.86 -16.59 -3.78
C ILE A 199 -10.54 -16.44 -2.99
N ASP A 200 -10.27 -17.30 -2.01
CA ASP A 200 -9.02 -17.23 -1.23
C ASP A 200 -7.79 -17.49 -2.10
N MET A 201 -7.86 -18.51 -2.97
CA MET A 201 -6.83 -18.80 -3.97
C MET A 201 -6.61 -17.60 -4.89
N ALA A 202 -7.70 -16.99 -5.38
CA ALA A 202 -7.64 -15.81 -6.25
C ALA A 202 -7.03 -14.60 -5.53
N VAL A 203 -7.34 -14.35 -4.26
CA VAL A 203 -6.72 -13.27 -3.46
C VAL A 203 -5.21 -13.47 -3.37
N ARG A 204 -4.76 -14.68 -3.01
CA ARG A 204 -3.33 -14.97 -2.84
C ARG A 204 -2.59 -14.83 -4.16
N GLN A 205 -3.15 -15.36 -5.25
CA GLN A 205 -2.55 -15.23 -6.56
C GLN A 205 -2.56 -13.77 -7.06
N HIS A 206 -3.64 -13.03 -6.82
CA HIS A 206 -3.72 -11.62 -7.19
C HIS A 206 -2.58 -10.81 -6.54
N ALA A 207 -2.30 -11.05 -5.26
CA ALA A 207 -1.20 -10.39 -4.56
C ALA A 207 0.18 -10.73 -5.18
N ARG A 208 0.44 -12.02 -5.48
CA ARG A 208 1.68 -12.45 -6.15
C ARG A 208 1.85 -11.83 -7.54
N ALA A 209 0.80 -11.92 -8.35
CA ALA A 209 0.78 -11.37 -9.70
C ALA A 209 0.95 -9.84 -9.67
N THR A 210 0.38 -9.16 -8.68
CA THR A 210 0.57 -7.72 -8.48
C THR A 210 2.04 -7.40 -8.19
N LEU A 211 2.71 -8.16 -7.31
CA LEU A 211 4.14 -7.98 -7.06
C LEU A 211 4.99 -8.23 -8.32
N ALA A 212 4.70 -9.31 -9.06
CA ALA A 212 5.38 -9.61 -10.31
C ALA A 212 5.20 -8.48 -11.34
N ASN A 213 4.00 -7.91 -11.44
CA ASN A 213 3.71 -6.79 -12.33
C ASN A 213 4.44 -5.51 -11.90
N VAL A 214 4.58 -5.21 -10.60
CA VAL A 214 5.42 -4.09 -10.14
C VAL A 214 6.85 -4.25 -10.65
N LEU A 215 7.44 -5.44 -10.46
CA LEU A 215 8.81 -5.71 -10.89
C LEU A 215 8.95 -5.70 -12.42
N LYS A 216 7.90 -6.04 -13.16
CA LYS A 216 7.88 -5.97 -14.62
C LYS A 216 7.79 -4.53 -15.13
N GLU A 217 6.87 -3.75 -14.58
CA GLU A 217 6.45 -2.44 -15.10
C GLU A 217 7.29 -1.28 -14.57
N CYS A 218 7.82 -1.37 -13.34
CA CYS A 218 8.64 -0.32 -12.73
C CYS A 218 10.13 -0.69 -12.75
N ALA A 219 10.86 -0.18 -13.74
CA ALA A 219 12.29 -0.44 -13.89
C ALA A 219 13.12 0.08 -12.69
N VAL A 220 12.70 1.19 -12.08
CA VAL A 220 13.38 1.78 -10.92
C VAL A 220 13.29 0.86 -9.71
N VAL A 221 12.09 0.39 -9.36
CA VAL A 221 11.89 -0.55 -8.25
C VAL A 221 12.59 -1.87 -8.51
N ARG A 222 12.48 -2.41 -9.73
CA ARG A 222 13.21 -3.63 -10.11
C ARG A 222 14.72 -3.50 -9.87
N LYS A 223 15.32 -2.40 -10.31
CA LYS A 223 16.75 -2.13 -10.10
C LYS A 223 17.12 -2.06 -8.61
N LEU A 224 16.32 -1.38 -7.79
CA LEU A 224 16.56 -1.31 -6.34
C LEU A 224 16.51 -2.69 -5.67
N VAL A 225 15.68 -3.59 -6.18
CA VAL A 225 15.60 -4.98 -5.69
C VAL A 225 16.81 -5.79 -6.12
N GLU A 226 17.22 -5.68 -7.39
CA GLU A 226 18.42 -6.34 -7.94
C GLU A 226 19.71 -5.89 -7.22
N GLU A 227 19.80 -4.61 -6.86
CA GLU A 227 20.92 -4.02 -6.10
C GLU A 227 20.85 -4.31 -4.58
N GLY A 228 19.75 -4.89 -4.11
CA GLY A 228 19.55 -5.24 -2.70
C GLY A 228 19.20 -4.07 -1.77
N HIS A 229 18.91 -2.89 -2.33
CA HIS A 229 18.43 -1.73 -1.58
C HIS A 229 16.99 -1.91 -1.09
N VAL A 230 16.18 -2.69 -1.82
CA VAL A 230 14.80 -3.00 -1.46
C VAL A 230 14.61 -4.51 -1.42
N ARG A 231 13.94 -5.01 -0.37
CA ARG A 231 13.40 -6.38 -0.34
C ARG A 231 11.91 -6.36 -0.57
N VAL A 232 11.43 -7.33 -1.35
CA VAL A 232 10.02 -7.50 -1.66
C VAL A 232 9.41 -8.62 -0.85
N TYR A 233 8.19 -8.41 -0.38
CA TYR A 233 7.39 -9.42 0.28
C TYR A 233 5.99 -9.41 -0.31
N CYS A 234 5.41 -10.60 -0.45
CA CYS A 234 4.00 -10.79 -0.73
C CYS A 234 3.34 -11.32 0.54
N GLY A 235 2.25 -10.71 0.97
CA GLY A 235 1.59 -11.01 2.23
C GLY A 235 0.10 -11.27 2.07
N TYR A 236 -0.44 -12.05 3.00
CA TYR A 236 -1.87 -12.28 3.16
C TYR A 236 -2.28 -12.01 4.60
N TYR A 237 -3.24 -11.10 4.79
CA TYR A 237 -3.83 -10.76 6.09
C TYR A 237 -5.12 -11.56 6.35
N ALA A 238 -5.13 -12.35 7.41
CA ALA A 238 -6.30 -13.08 7.88
C ALA A 238 -7.19 -12.17 8.75
N LEU A 239 -8.41 -11.88 8.30
CA LEU A 239 -9.35 -11.00 9.02
C LEU A 239 -9.72 -11.56 10.40
N GLY A 240 -9.86 -12.88 10.51
CA GLY A 240 -10.30 -13.53 11.76
C GLY A 240 -9.27 -13.49 12.89
N THR A 241 -7.98 -13.38 12.57
CA THR A 241 -6.89 -13.46 13.56
C THR A 241 -5.99 -12.23 13.61
N GLY A 242 -6.02 -11.40 12.57
CA GLY A 242 -5.06 -10.32 12.39
C GLY A 242 -3.68 -10.77 11.89
N LEU A 243 -3.48 -12.07 11.63
CA LEU A 243 -2.20 -12.62 11.21
C LEU A 243 -1.87 -12.23 9.77
N VAL A 244 -0.65 -11.75 9.57
CA VAL A 244 -0.02 -11.64 8.25
C VAL A 244 0.85 -12.87 8.01
N THR A 245 0.61 -13.55 6.90
CA THR A 245 1.45 -14.66 6.42
C THR A 245 2.19 -14.23 5.17
N VAL A 246 3.45 -14.64 5.04
CA VAL A 246 4.22 -14.45 3.81
C VAL A 246 3.77 -15.48 2.79
N LEU A 247 3.51 -15.02 1.58
CA LEU A 247 3.26 -15.87 0.43
C LEU A 247 4.58 -16.04 -0.32
N ASP A 248 4.92 -17.29 -0.67
CA ASP A 248 6.03 -17.54 -1.58
C ASP A 248 5.79 -16.76 -2.89
N PRO A 249 6.77 -15.97 -3.37
CA PRO A 249 6.64 -15.15 -4.57
C PRO A 249 6.43 -15.98 -5.84
#